data_AF-A0A0C3CDN5-F1
#
_entry.id   AF-A0A0C3CDN5-F1
#
_cell.length_a   1.000
_cell.length_b   1.000
_cell.length_c   1.000
_cell.angle_alpha   90.00
_cell.angle_beta   90.00
_cell.angle_gamma   90.00
#
_symmetry.space_group_name_H-M   'P 1'
#
loop_
_entity.id
_entity.type
_entity.pdbx_description
1 polymer ?
#
loop_
_entity_poly.entity_id
_entity_poly.type
_entity_poly.pdbx_seq_one_letter_code
_entity_poly.pdbx_strand_id
1 'polypeptide(L)'
;MASSSLTPDLDQELDEESELREYRKAMSAIGRKFTPDPLTGEVEFTDIIRYIDTHVDDPDVQRFFSMSERRSERKKEVRIQALANFDINKLRVVPGTSWCISLEYAGLTTDERQDDKWDISKSKTKVKPEGEPQQQFQLFCYIREGPGTDAGDNSRHVDEFIGLPTSKQIEDFVKVSMASPVECYEPSIPSLLGFSHNLTQHEASLKPFLDSLPWNCRYIFEPTELKNRLSDKHYEMGKRGFRQYIEHATAIKDAGNAAYARNDPAEAITQYARAIEVLEKLLLKSISEEEERDRETRALVAVLWANSSAAKMLEAPGYETNLEDAKSHAENAITSDPGYAKGYIRLSHAHERLGNLSGAKDALVRGLRLKALENHFGLADHLIFLQTDKKGLPQSKDEFELWLKNVLLDDQESAERMRDLGGAWKTRCRIHGKTVGVDL
;
A
#
# COMPACT_ATOMS: atom_id res chain seq x y z
N MET A 1 38.00 -22.89 38.90
CA MET A 1 37.08 -22.67 37.77
C MET A 1 37.40 -21.31 37.19
N ALA A 2 38.02 -21.27 36.01
CA ALA A 2 38.45 -20.03 35.39
C ALA A 2 37.21 -19.31 34.83
N SER A 3 36.94 -18.11 35.34
CA SER A 3 35.99 -17.18 34.75
C SER A 3 36.56 -16.76 33.39
N SER A 4 36.15 -17.44 32.31
CA SER A 4 36.34 -16.97 30.95
C SER A 4 35.56 -15.68 30.82
N SER A 5 36.24 -14.55 30.98
CA SER A 5 35.67 -13.24 30.68
C SER A 5 35.45 -13.20 29.17
N LEU A 6 34.19 -13.25 28.76
CA LEU A 6 33.71 -12.91 27.42
C LEU A 6 33.94 -11.41 27.21
N THR A 7 35.20 -11.00 27.05
CA THR A 7 35.50 -9.76 26.36
C THR A 7 35.30 -10.06 24.88
N PRO A 8 34.38 -9.37 24.18
CA PRO A 8 34.25 -9.50 22.75
C PRO A 8 35.62 -9.34 22.08
N ASP A 9 35.85 -10.11 21.02
CA ASP A 9 37.04 -9.93 20.21
C ASP A 9 37.01 -8.49 19.67
N LEU A 10 38.03 -7.69 19.96
CA LEU A 10 38.12 -6.29 19.53
C LEU A 10 37.94 -6.15 18.02
N ASP A 11 38.36 -7.18 17.26
CA ASP A 11 38.19 -7.23 15.81
C ASP A 11 36.71 -7.37 15.41
N GLN A 12 35.89 -8.06 16.21
CA GLN A 12 34.45 -8.20 15.97
C GLN A 12 33.69 -6.90 16.27
N GLU A 13 34.02 -6.20 17.37
CA GLU A 13 33.41 -4.91 17.70
C GLU A 13 33.70 -3.85 16.62
N LEU A 14 34.92 -3.84 16.08
CA LEU A 14 35.31 -2.93 15.01
C LEU A 14 34.56 -3.21 13.69
N ASP A 15 34.33 -4.48 13.37
CA ASP A 15 33.53 -4.87 12.19
C ASP A 15 32.06 -4.46 12.36
N GLU A 16 31.48 -4.69 13.54
CA GLU A 16 30.11 -4.29 13.87
C GLU A 16 29.89 -2.78 13.76
N GLU A 17 30.80 -1.97 14.31
CA GLU A 17 30.70 -0.51 14.22
C GLU A 17 30.84 -0.01 12.78
N SER A 18 31.73 -0.63 12.00
CA SER A 18 31.93 -0.33 10.58
C SER A 18 30.66 -0.64 9.76
N GLU A 19 30.06 -1.82 9.96
CA GLU A 19 28.84 -2.21 9.28
C GLU A 19 27.66 -1.30 9.65
N LEU A 20 27.51 -0.98 10.94
CA LEU A 20 26.48 -0.06 11.43
C LEU A 20 26.63 1.32 10.79
N ARG A 21 27.87 1.81 10.65
CA ARG A 21 28.18 3.09 10.02
C ARG A 21 27.78 3.10 8.56
N GLU A 22 28.08 2.04 7.82
CA GLU A 22 27.71 1.94 6.41
C GLU A 22 26.21 1.75 6.20
N TYR A 23 25.53 1.00 7.09
CA TYR A 23 24.08 0.90 7.10
C TYR A 23 23.42 2.26 7.34
N ARG A 24 23.87 3.01 8.36
CA ARG A 24 23.37 4.37 8.65
C ARG A 24 23.64 5.33 7.49
N LYS A 25 24.78 5.19 6.81
CA LYS A 25 25.11 5.99 5.62
C LYS A 25 24.15 5.69 4.46
N ALA A 26 23.86 4.42 4.19
CA ALA A 26 22.87 4.02 3.19
C ALA A 26 21.48 4.57 3.55
N MET A 27 21.01 4.34 4.77
CA MET A 27 19.72 4.87 5.24
C MET A 27 19.64 6.40 5.19
N SER A 28 20.73 7.11 5.51
CA SER A 28 20.80 8.57 5.39
C SER A 28 20.80 9.05 3.93
N ALA A 29 21.38 8.27 3.01
CA ALA A 29 21.38 8.58 1.58
C ALA A 29 19.97 8.39 0.98
N ILE A 30 19.30 7.28 1.32
CA ILE A 30 17.89 7.04 0.99
C ILE A 30 17.01 8.12 1.65
N GLY A 31 17.26 8.42 2.92
CA GLY A 31 16.59 9.43 3.75
C GLY A 31 16.46 10.80 3.10
N ARG A 32 17.51 11.23 2.42
CA ARG A 32 17.57 12.53 1.73
C ARG A 32 16.72 12.59 0.46
N LYS A 33 16.22 11.45 -0.02
CA LYS A 33 15.40 11.33 -1.22
C LYS A 33 13.91 11.18 -0.88
N PHE A 34 13.55 11.08 0.40
CA PHE A 34 12.16 11.01 0.81
C PHE A 34 11.46 12.36 0.65
N THR A 35 10.22 12.29 0.21
CA THR A 35 9.30 13.43 0.22
C THR A 35 8.45 13.34 1.48
N PRO A 36 8.56 14.30 2.41
CA PRO A 36 7.73 14.31 3.61
C PRO A 36 6.25 14.20 3.28
N ASP A 37 5.47 13.69 4.22
CA ASP A 37 4.03 13.68 4.10
C ASP A 37 3.49 15.11 3.96
N PRO A 38 2.61 15.37 2.98
CA PRO A 38 2.16 16.73 2.70
C PRO A 38 1.23 17.32 3.78
N LEU A 39 0.67 16.49 4.66
CA LEU A 39 -0.16 16.94 5.78
C LEU A 39 0.64 17.11 7.06
N THR A 40 1.50 16.14 7.41
CA THR A 40 2.25 16.18 8.67
C THR A 40 3.56 16.95 8.54
N GLY A 41 4.13 17.02 7.33
CA GLY A 41 5.45 17.58 7.08
C GLY A 41 6.59 16.67 7.54
N GLU A 42 6.28 15.47 8.01
CA GLU A 42 7.24 14.49 8.54
C GLU A 42 7.49 13.38 7.51
N VAL A 43 8.67 12.76 7.58
CA VAL A 43 8.93 11.53 6.81
C VAL A 43 8.35 10.37 7.60
N GLU A 44 7.38 9.67 7.02
CA GLU A 44 6.74 8.54 7.68
C GLU A 44 7.30 7.22 7.17
N PHE A 45 7.09 6.14 7.94
CA PHE A 45 7.54 4.80 7.57
C PHE A 45 6.99 4.36 6.20
N THR A 46 5.75 4.73 5.85
CA THR A 46 5.17 4.43 4.53
C THR A 46 5.92 5.09 3.38
N ASP A 47 6.55 6.26 3.60
CA ASP A 47 7.38 6.91 2.58
C ASP A 47 8.66 6.13 2.33
N ILE A 48 9.24 5.56 3.41
CA ILE A 48 10.42 4.69 3.36
C ILE A 48 10.11 3.44 2.54
N ILE A 49 9.03 2.74 2.88
CA ILE A 49 8.60 1.51 2.20
C ILE A 49 8.34 1.78 0.71
N ARG A 50 7.53 2.79 0.40
CA ARG A 50 7.22 3.13 -0.99
C ARG A 50 8.48 3.46 -1.78
N TYR A 51 9.41 4.22 -1.20
CA TYR A 51 10.65 4.56 -1.88
C TYR A 51 11.49 3.31 -2.19
N ILE A 52 11.67 2.44 -1.21
CA ILE A 52 12.42 1.18 -1.37
C ILE A 52 11.79 0.30 -2.46
N ASP A 53 10.47 0.15 -2.46
CA ASP A 53 9.75 -0.71 -3.42
C ASP A 53 9.85 -0.18 -4.86
N THR A 54 9.79 1.14 -5.03
CA THR A 54 9.82 1.78 -6.36
C THR A 54 11.22 2.04 -6.88
N HIS A 55 12.24 1.94 -6.03
CA HIS A 55 13.64 2.22 -6.36
C HIS A 55 14.55 1.03 -6.01
N VAL A 56 14.08 -0.19 -6.26
CA VAL A 56 14.85 -1.40 -5.97
C VAL A 56 16.23 -1.38 -6.64
N ASP A 57 16.35 -0.78 -7.84
CA ASP A 57 17.62 -0.69 -8.57
C ASP A 57 18.53 0.46 -8.10
N ASP A 58 18.10 1.29 -7.14
CA ASP A 58 18.94 2.35 -6.57
C ASP A 58 20.13 1.74 -5.80
N PRO A 59 21.37 2.19 -6.04
CA PRO A 59 22.56 1.65 -5.38
C PRO A 59 22.50 1.72 -3.85
N ASP A 60 21.90 2.77 -3.28
CA ASP A 60 21.76 2.93 -1.83
C ASP A 60 20.73 1.93 -1.28
N VAL A 61 19.66 1.63 -2.02
CA VAL A 61 18.65 0.62 -1.66
C VAL A 61 19.23 -0.80 -1.73
N GLN A 62 19.95 -1.13 -2.81
CA GLN A 62 20.67 -2.41 -2.91
C GLN A 62 21.69 -2.59 -1.79
N ARG A 63 22.37 -1.50 -1.43
CA ARG A 63 23.30 -1.47 -0.31
C ARG A 63 22.57 -1.67 1.01
N PHE A 64 21.47 -0.97 1.24
CA PHE A 64 20.64 -1.15 2.43
C PHE A 64 20.21 -2.61 2.59
N PHE A 65 19.71 -3.26 1.52
CA PHE A 65 19.31 -4.67 1.58
C PHE A 65 20.46 -5.60 1.93
N SER A 66 21.61 -5.47 1.26
CA SER A 66 22.76 -6.34 1.54
C SER A 66 23.30 -6.17 2.98
N MET A 67 23.29 -4.94 3.51
CA MET A 67 23.64 -4.68 4.91
C MET A 67 22.57 -5.20 5.87
N SER A 68 21.29 -5.06 5.53
CA SER A 68 20.17 -5.55 6.35
C SER A 68 20.21 -7.07 6.49
N GLU A 69 20.52 -7.79 5.41
CA GLU A 69 20.67 -9.25 5.36
C GLU A 69 21.78 -9.74 6.31
N ARG A 70 22.99 -9.18 6.22
CA ARG A 70 24.10 -9.51 7.13
C ARG A 70 23.76 -9.24 8.59
N ARG A 71 23.16 -8.08 8.88
CA ARG A 71 22.73 -7.73 10.25
C ARG A 71 21.66 -8.67 10.76
N SER A 72 20.77 -9.12 9.88
CA SER A 72 19.72 -10.10 10.15
C SER A 72 20.32 -11.45 10.58
N GLU A 73 21.33 -11.95 9.87
CA GLU A 73 22.07 -13.17 10.24
C GLU A 73 22.78 -13.02 11.60
N ARG A 74 23.49 -11.91 11.82
CA ARG A 74 24.18 -11.65 13.08
C ARG A 74 23.22 -11.52 14.26
N LYS A 75 22.08 -10.84 14.07
CA LYS A 75 21.01 -10.74 15.10
C LYS A 75 20.53 -12.12 15.56
N LYS A 76 20.46 -13.11 14.66
CA LYS A 76 20.08 -14.47 15.01
C LYS A 76 21.11 -15.14 15.93
N GLU A 77 22.40 -14.99 15.64
CA GLU A 77 23.46 -15.51 16.49
C GLU A 77 23.46 -14.84 17.87
N VAL A 78 23.34 -13.51 17.88
CA VAL A 78 23.24 -12.70 19.10
C VAL A 78 22.03 -13.12 19.93
N ARG A 79 20.87 -13.37 19.30
CA ARG A 79 19.67 -13.89 19.98
C ARG A 79 19.93 -15.23 20.67
N ILE A 80 20.53 -16.19 19.96
CA ILE A 80 20.83 -17.53 20.51
C ILE A 80 21.74 -17.39 21.73
N GLN A 81 22.78 -16.56 21.62
CA GLN A 81 23.71 -16.30 22.73
C GLN A 81 23.03 -15.59 23.90
N ALA A 82 22.18 -14.59 23.62
CA ALA A 82 21.45 -13.85 24.64
C ALA A 82 20.51 -14.75 25.44
N LEU A 83 19.81 -15.68 24.77
CA LEU A 83 18.95 -16.67 25.43
C LEU A 83 19.75 -17.69 26.23
N ALA A 84 20.86 -18.22 25.68
CA ALA A 84 21.70 -19.19 26.37
C ALA A 84 22.36 -18.62 27.63
N ASN A 85 22.70 -17.33 27.62
CA ASN A 85 23.37 -16.64 28.72
C ASN A 85 22.44 -15.78 29.58
N PHE A 86 21.12 -15.87 29.36
CA PHE A 86 20.13 -15.05 30.06
C PHE A 86 20.18 -15.34 31.56
N ASP A 87 20.57 -14.32 32.33
CA ASP A 87 20.55 -14.36 33.79
C ASP A 87 19.95 -13.06 34.33
N ILE A 88 18.75 -13.19 34.86
CA ILE A 88 17.93 -12.09 35.37
C ILE A 88 18.66 -11.28 36.46
N ASN A 89 19.53 -11.93 37.23
CA ASN A 89 20.25 -11.30 38.34
C ASN A 89 21.41 -10.41 37.87
N LYS A 90 21.84 -10.54 36.61
CA LYS A 90 22.88 -9.70 36.02
C LYS A 90 22.31 -8.40 35.42
N LEU A 91 21.00 -8.32 35.25
CA LEU A 91 20.35 -7.18 34.62
C LEU A 91 19.92 -6.17 35.68
N ARG A 92 20.22 -4.89 35.42
CA ARG A 92 19.75 -3.80 36.29
C ARG A 92 18.29 -3.50 36.02
N VAL A 93 17.52 -3.25 37.07
CA VAL A 93 16.17 -2.70 36.93
C VAL A 93 16.27 -1.19 36.79
N VAL A 94 15.66 -0.61 35.76
CA VAL A 94 15.67 0.83 35.50
C VAL A 94 14.36 1.45 36.02
N PRO A 95 14.39 2.20 37.14
CA PRO A 95 13.18 2.77 37.73
C PRO A 95 12.49 3.74 36.77
N GLY A 96 11.15 3.78 36.83
CA GLY A 96 10.34 4.72 36.04
C GLY A 96 10.20 4.36 34.56
N THR A 97 10.84 3.29 34.08
CA THR A 97 10.65 2.82 32.71
C THR A 97 9.49 1.84 32.62
N SER A 98 8.68 2.01 31.58
CA SER A 98 7.56 1.12 31.26
C SER A 98 7.75 0.59 29.84
N TRP A 99 7.67 -0.72 29.65
CA TRP A 99 7.72 -1.33 28.32
C TRP A 99 6.38 -1.93 27.96
N CYS A 100 6.07 -1.98 26.66
CA CYS A 100 4.85 -2.58 26.13
C CYS A 100 5.20 -3.65 25.11
N ILE A 101 4.79 -4.89 25.37
CA ILE A 101 4.91 -6.02 24.45
C ILE A 101 3.62 -6.10 23.63
N SER A 102 3.71 -5.92 22.31
CA SER A 102 2.56 -5.95 21.40
C SER A 102 2.73 -7.02 20.35
N LEU A 103 1.66 -7.75 20.05
CA LEU A 103 1.57 -8.66 18.90
C LEU A 103 0.65 -8.06 17.84
N GLU A 104 1.20 -7.88 16.65
CA GLU A 104 0.54 -7.23 15.51
C GLU A 104 0.54 -8.16 14.29
N TYR A 105 -0.53 -8.11 13.50
CA TYR A 105 -0.61 -8.85 12.25
C TYR A 105 0.20 -8.12 11.18
N ALA A 106 1.18 -8.81 10.59
CA ALA A 106 2.11 -8.24 9.61
C ALA A 106 1.75 -8.58 8.15
N GLY A 107 0.65 -9.31 7.92
CA GLY A 107 0.17 -9.66 6.59
C GLY A 107 0.19 -11.16 6.28
N LEU A 108 0.13 -11.50 5.00
CA LEU A 108 0.25 -12.88 4.51
C LEU A 108 1.62 -13.06 3.86
N THR A 109 2.23 -14.22 4.10
CA THR A 109 3.45 -14.68 3.43
C THR A 109 3.23 -16.08 2.87
N THR A 110 3.81 -16.34 1.71
CA THR A 110 3.87 -17.69 1.11
C THR A 110 5.22 -18.35 1.34
N ASP A 111 6.07 -17.71 2.15
CA ASP A 111 7.36 -18.25 2.54
C ASP A 111 7.15 -19.34 3.59
N GLU A 112 7.33 -20.62 3.20
CA GLU A 112 7.17 -21.77 4.10
C GLU A 112 8.25 -21.87 5.19
N ARG A 113 9.17 -20.89 5.28
CA ARG A 113 10.26 -20.89 6.25
C ARG A 113 9.71 -20.88 7.69
N GLN A 114 9.90 -21.99 8.41
CA GLN A 114 9.59 -22.09 9.84
C GLN A 114 10.34 -21.04 10.68
N ASP A 115 9.66 -20.59 11.75
CA ASP A 115 9.95 -19.64 12.84
C ASP A 115 11.41 -19.35 13.28
N ASP A 116 12.41 -20.10 12.81
CA ASP A 116 13.82 -19.96 13.17
C ASP A 116 14.75 -19.68 11.99
N LYS A 117 14.26 -19.62 10.75
CA LYS A 117 15.09 -19.31 9.57
C LYS A 117 14.82 -17.88 9.07
N TRP A 118 15.29 -16.93 9.89
CA TRP A 118 15.43 -15.52 9.59
C TRP A 118 16.44 -15.29 8.45
N ASP A 119 16.01 -15.52 7.22
CA ASP A 119 16.84 -15.31 6.02
C ASP A 119 16.06 -14.43 5.04
N ILE A 120 16.30 -13.12 5.09
CA ILE A 120 15.70 -12.12 4.17
C ILE A 120 16.28 -12.28 2.75
N SER A 121 17.28 -13.15 2.56
CA SER A 121 17.94 -13.32 1.28
C SER A 121 17.04 -14.09 0.30
N LYS A 122 16.97 -13.53 -0.92
CA LYS A 122 16.65 -14.20 -2.21
C LYS A 122 15.22 -14.12 -2.77
N SER A 123 14.47 -13.05 -2.52
CA SER A 123 13.44 -12.63 -3.49
C SER A 123 14.03 -11.75 -4.60
N LYS A 124 15.12 -12.18 -5.26
CA LYS A 124 15.64 -11.51 -6.48
C LYS A 124 15.14 -12.14 -7.77
N THR A 125 14.49 -13.29 -7.67
CA THR A 125 13.79 -13.92 -8.79
C THR A 125 12.31 -13.98 -8.44
N LYS A 126 11.45 -13.45 -9.32
CA LYS A 126 9.99 -13.63 -9.33
C LYS A 126 9.62 -15.11 -9.53
N VAL A 127 10.20 -16.03 -8.77
CA VAL A 127 9.64 -17.37 -8.63
C VAL A 127 8.36 -17.14 -7.87
N LYS A 128 7.22 -17.43 -8.50
CA LYS A 128 5.94 -17.42 -7.78
C LYS A 128 6.12 -18.35 -6.60
N PRO A 129 6.03 -17.85 -5.36
CA PRO A 129 6.16 -18.73 -4.21
C PRO A 129 5.03 -19.76 -4.28
N GLU A 130 5.41 -21.04 -4.26
CA GLU A 130 4.50 -22.17 -4.53
C GLU A 130 3.71 -22.63 -3.29
N GLY A 131 3.87 -21.95 -2.14
CA GLY A 131 3.22 -22.29 -0.86
C GLY A 131 1.83 -21.67 -0.67
N GLU A 132 1.03 -22.29 0.21
CA GLU A 132 -0.22 -21.69 0.68
C GLU A 132 0.06 -20.41 1.48
N PRO A 133 -0.76 -19.35 1.34
CA PRO A 133 -0.61 -18.13 2.15
C PRO A 133 -0.74 -18.44 3.64
N GLN A 134 0.29 -18.12 4.40
CA GLN A 134 0.38 -18.20 5.86
C GLN A 134 0.31 -16.81 6.48
N GLN A 135 -0.25 -16.69 7.68
CA GLN A 135 -0.30 -15.41 8.39
C GLN A 135 1.07 -15.10 8.99
N GLN A 136 1.51 -13.85 8.89
CA GLN A 136 2.72 -13.34 9.52
C GLN A 136 2.34 -12.40 10.67
N PHE A 137 3.08 -12.46 11.77
CA PHE A 137 2.90 -11.61 12.94
C PHE A 137 4.22 -10.99 13.36
N GLN A 138 4.16 -9.80 13.96
CA GLN A 138 5.30 -9.09 14.54
C GLN A 138 5.09 -8.91 16.04
N LEU A 139 6.10 -9.25 16.84
CA LEU A 139 6.19 -8.86 18.24
C LEU A 139 7.07 -7.63 18.38
N PHE A 140 6.55 -6.62 19.06
CA PHE A 140 7.26 -5.40 19.38
C PHE A 140 7.43 -5.26 20.88
N CYS A 141 8.59 -4.76 21.32
CA CYS A 141 8.81 -4.28 22.68
C CYS A 141 9.03 -2.76 22.64
N TYR A 142 8.00 -1.96 22.90
CA TYR A 142 8.11 -0.50 22.92
C TYR A 142 8.54 0.03 24.29
N ILE A 143 9.34 1.09 24.32
CA ILE A 143 9.60 1.86 25.54
C ILE A 143 8.60 3.03 25.61
N ARG A 144 7.87 3.12 26.73
CA ARG A 144 6.97 4.24 27.04
C ARG A 144 7.69 5.20 27.98
N GLU A 145 8.04 6.37 27.46
CA GLU A 145 8.70 7.43 28.24
C GLU A 145 7.71 8.36 28.97
N GLY A 146 6.41 8.18 28.75
CA GLY A 146 5.38 8.85 29.53
C GLY A 146 3.98 8.75 28.92
N PRO A 147 2.98 9.39 29.54
CA PRO A 147 1.66 9.55 28.95
C PRO A 147 1.75 10.36 27.66
N GLY A 148 1.26 9.80 26.55
CA GLY A 148 1.15 10.52 25.27
C GLY A 148 2.38 10.45 24.35
N THR A 149 3.46 9.75 24.72
CA THR A 149 4.51 9.43 23.77
C THR A 149 4.03 8.29 22.86
N ASP A 150 3.87 8.58 21.57
CA ASP A 150 3.48 7.57 20.58
C ASP A 150 4.51 6.44 20.53
N ALA A 151 4.00 5.21 20.34
CA ALA A 151 4.79 4.00 20.55
C ALA A 151 5.84 3.76 19.45
N GLY A 152 5.66 4.40 18.28
CA GLY A 152 6.21 3.92 17.02
C GLY A 152 7.72 3.84 16.98
N ASP A 153 8.41 4.88 17.46
CA ASP A 153 9.84 5.03 17.17
C ASP A 153 10.76 4.42 18.25
N ASN A 154 10.20 4.07 19.41
CA ASN A 154 10.98 3.59 20.56
C ASN A 154 10.90 2.06 20.72
N SER A 155 11.03 1.34 19.60
CA SER A 155 11.09 -0.12 19.61
C SER A 155 12.43 -0.61 20.15
N ARG A 156 12.41 -1.25 21.30
CA ARG A 156 13.55 -1.86 21.97
C ARG A 156 13.97 -3.18 21.33
N HIS A 157 13.01 -3.93 20.81
CA HIS A 157 13.22 -5.20 20.12
C HIS A 157 12.02 -5.51 19.22
N VAL A 158 12.27 -6.17 18.10
CA VAL A 158 11.25 -6.60 17.15
C VAL A 158 11.61 -7.99 16.63
N ASP A 159 10.63 -8.89 16.63
CA ASP A 159 10.70 -10.22 16.03
C ASP A 159 9.50 -10.44 15.11
N GLU A 160 9.67 -11.29 14.10
CA GLU A 160 8.62 -11.75 13.19
C GLU A 160 8.39 -13.25 13.37
N PHE A 161 7.14 -13.68 13.21
CA PHE A 161 6.70 -15.06 13.36
C PHE A 161 5.77 -15.44 12.22
N ILE A 162 5.82 -16.70 11.78
CA ILE A 162 4.88 -17.25 10.82
C ILE A 162 3.85 -18.07 11.61
N GLY A 163 2.62 -17.59 11.59
CA GLY A 163 1.57 -18.00 12.51
C GLY A 163 1.69 -17.32 13.88
N LEU A 164 0.75 -17.67 14.76
CA LEU A 164 0.72 -17.11 16.11
C LEU A 164 1.90 -17.66 16.93
N PRO A 165 2.69 -16.80 17.61
CA PRO A 165 3.79 -17.26 18.43
C PRO A 165 3.29 -18.08 19.63
N THR A 166 4.04 -19.11 19.98
CA THR A 166 3.82 -19.91 21.19
C THR A 166 4.16 -19.10 22.44
N SER A 167 3.61 -19.51 23.60
CA SER A 167 3.95 -18.88 24.88
C SER A 167 5.45 -18.89 25.18
N LYS A 168 6.17 -19.92 24.71
CA LYS A 168 7.62 -20.02 24.88
C LYS A 168 8.38 -19.02 24.01
N GLN A 169 7.97 -18.85 22.75
CA GLN A 169 8.53 -17.81 21.86
C GLN A 169 8.32 -16.40 22.42
N ILE A 170 7.16 -16.12 23.03
CA ILE A 170 6.90 -14.83 23.69
C ILE A 170 7.78 -14.65 24.93
N GLU A 171 7.96 -15.69 25.75
CA GLU A 171 8.89 -15.64 26.89
C GLU A 171 10.32 -15.34 26.42
N ASP A 172 10.79 -16.02 25.39
CA ASP A 172 12.11 -15.84 24.82
C ASP A 172 12.27 -14.45 24.18
N PHE A 173 11.24 -13.93 23.52
CA PHE A 173 11.19 -12.55 23.03
C PHE A 173 11.39 -11.53 24.17
N VAL A 174 10.70 -11.71 25.31
CA VAL A 174 10.84 -10.82 26.47
C VAL A 174 12.26 -10.89 27.04
N LYS A 175 12.84 -12.09 27.15
CA LYS A 175 14.22 -12.27 27.60
C LYS A 175 15.23 -11.58 26.70
N VAL A 176 15.09 -11.73 25.39
CA VAL A 176 15.95 -11.07 24.39
C VAL A 176 15.80 -9.55 24.50
N SER A 177 14.57 -9.05 24.60
CA SER A 177 14.31 -7.61 24.80
C SER A 177 15.03 -7.06 26.04
N MET A 178 15.17 -7.85 27.10
CA MET A 178 15.90 -7.46 28.31
C MET A 178 17.42 -7.55 28.15
N ALA A 179 17.92 -8.66 27.61
CA ALA A 179 19.35 -8.99 27.61
C ALA A 179 20.13 -8.51 26.38
N SER A 180 19.48 -8.36 25.23
CA SER A 180 20.09 -7.96 23.97
C SER A 180 19.11 -7.13 23.14
N PRO A 181 18.80 -5.90 23.59
CA PRO A 181 17.95 -4.99 22.83
C PRO A 181 18.67 -4.47 21.57
N VAL A 182 17.96 -3.70 20.74
CA VAL A 182 18.60 -2.96 19.64
C VAL A 182 19.67 -1.99 20.17
N GLU A 183 20.70 -1.74 19.35
CA GLU A 183 21.99 -1.10 19.71
C GLU A 183 21.91 0.26 20.43
N CYS A 184 20.78 0.97 20.37
CA CYS A 184 20.59 2.23 21.09
C CYS A 184 20.19 2.06 22.57
N TYR A 185 20.01 0.82 23.04
CA TYR A 185 19.59 0.56 24.41
C TYR A 185 20.55 -0.39 25.14
N GLU A 186 20.68 -0.17 26.44
CA GLU A 186 21.46 -1.06 27.31
C GLU A 186 20.59 -2.21 27.86
N PRO A 187 21.17 -3.41 28.06
CA PRO A 187 20.49 -4.51 28.73
C PRO A 187 19.94 -4.12 30.11
N SER A 188 18.66 -4.38 30.35
CA SER A 188 17.97 -3.95 31.57
C SER A 188 16.62 -4.65 31.76
N ILE A 189 16.00 -4.42 32.92
CA ILE A 189 14.63 -4.82 33.24
C ILE A 189 13.83 -3.53 33.51
N PRO A 190 12.60 -3.38 32.99
CA PRO A 190 11.80 -2.19 33.25
C PRO A 190 11.16 -2.25 34.63
N SER A 191 10.65 -1.12 35.11
CA SER A 191 9.81 -1.11 36.31
C SER A 191 8.38 -1.61 36.05
N LEU A 192 7.91 -1.54 34.81
CA LEU A 192 6.60 -2.04 34.37
C LEU A 192 6.69 -2.73 33.00
N LEU A 193 6.15 -3.94 32.89
CA LEU A 193 5.88 -4.65 31.64
C LEU A 193 4.37 -4.68 31.36
N GLY A 194 3.94 -3.99 30.31
CA GLY A 194 2.60 -4.13 29.76
C GLY A 194 2.57 -5.16 28.63
N PHE A 195 1.54 -5.98 28.55
CA PHE A 195 1.28 -6.87 27.43
C PHE A 195 -0.02 -6.44 26.74
N SER A 196 -0.01 -6.34 25.41
CA SER A 196 -1.23 -6.04 24.66
C SER A 196 -2.25 -7.15 24.82
N HIS A 197 -3.52 -6.82 24.62
CA HIS A 197 -4.62 -7.74 24.89
C HIS A 197 -4.53 -9.03 24.06
N ASN A 198 -3.94 -8.97 22.86
CA ASN A 198 -3.74 -10.13 21.98
C ASN A 198 -2.82 -11.19 22.62
N LEU A 199 -2.08 -10.85 23.67
CA LEU A 199 -1.19 -11.75 24.40
C LEU A 199 -1.81 -12.34 25.67
N THR A 200 -3.05 -11.98 26.01
CA THR A 200 -3.74 -12.44 27.24
C THR A 200 -3.81 -13.97 27.33
N GLN A 201 -3.97 -14.66 26.19
CA GLN A 201 -3.99 -16.12 26.15
C GLN A 201 -2.70 -16.80 26.66
N HIS A 202 -1.58 -16.06 26.70
CA HIS A 202 -0.28 -16.56 27.15
C HIS A 202 0.00 -16.25 28.64
N GLU A 203 -0.86 -15.50 29.31
CA GLU A 203 -0.65 -15.03 30.69
C GLU A 203 -0.32 -16.19 31.65
N ALA A 204 -1.12 -17.25 31.64
CA ALA A 204 -0.92 -18.39 32.54
C ALA A 204 0.44 -19.09 32.34
N SER A 205 0.90 -19.18 31.08
CA SER A 205 2.20 -19.79 30.75
C SER A 205 3.39 -18.86 31.07
N LEU A 206 3.21 -17.55 30.90
CA LEU A 206 4.26 -16.55 31.17
C LEU A 206 4.43 -16.28 32.66
N LYS A 207 3.37 -16.46 33.46
CA LYS A 207 3.33 -16.13 34.88
C LYS A 207 4.53 -16.65 35.70
N PRO A 208 4.99 -17.90 35.57
CA PRO A 208 6.17 -18.37 36.31
C PRO A 208 7.44 -17.57 36.02
N PHE A 209 7.67 -17.19 34.77
CA PHE A 209 8.79 -16.34 34.39
C PHE A 209 8.58 -14.90 34.90
N LEU A 210 7.39 -14.34 34.74
CA LEU A 210 7.08 -12.97 35.17
C LEU A 210 7.17 -12.81 36.68
N ASP A 211 6.73 -13.80 37.46
CA ASP A 211 6.85 -13.83 38.92
C ASP A 211 8.30 -14.04 39.39
N SER A 212 9.21 -14.47 38.50
CA SER A 212 10.65 -14.57 38.79
C SER A 212 11.40 -13.25 38.64
N LEU A 213 10.78 -12.23 38.02
CA LEU A 213 11.37 -10.90 37.85
C LEU A 213 11.61 -10.23 39.22
N PRO A 214 12.61 -9.34 39.33
CA PRO A 214 12.85 -8.57 40.54
C PRO A 214 11.57 -7.86 41.03
N TRP A 215 11.36 -7.79 42.34
CA TRP A 215 10.12 -7.30 42.97
C TRP A 215 9.68 -5.89 42.56
N ASN A 216 10.60 -5.07 42.04
CA ASN A 216 10.36 -3.73 41.53
C ASN A 216 9.98 -3.68 40.04
N CYS A 217 9.92 -4.84 39.37
CA CYS A 217 9.32 -5.00 38.06
C CYS A 217 7.89 -5.54 38.23
N ARG A 218 6.90 -4.74 37.83
CA ARG A 218 5.50 -5.15 37.79
C ARG A 218 5.12 -5.56 36.37
N TYR A 219 4.11 -6.40 36.21
CA TYR A 219 3.55 -6.70 34.91
C TYR A 219 2.03 -6.57 34.90
N ILE A 220 1.47 -6.20 33.75
CA ILE A 220 0.03 -6.10 33.50
C ILE A 220 -0.31 -6.61 32.11
N PHE A 221 -1.45 -7.29 31.97
CA PHE A 221 -2.06 -7.58 30.67
C PHE A 221 -3.17 -6.56 30.42
N GLU A 222 -3.23 -6.04 29.20
CA GLU A 222 -4.23 -5.06 28.80
C GLU A 222 -5.66 -5.62 28.95
N PRO A 223 -6.51 -4.99 29.78
CA PRO A 223 -7.91 -5.38 29.89
C PRO A 223 -8.67 -5.15 28.59
N THR A 224 -9.67 -5.98 28.30
CA THR A 224 -10.52 -5.87 27.10
C THR A 224 -11.17 -4.48 26.98
N GLU A 225 -11.58 -3.87 28.09
CA GLU A 225 -12.18 -2.54 28.11
C GLU A 225 -11.19 -1.46 27.64
N LEU A 226 -9.90 -1.61 27.97
CA LEU A 226 -8.87 -0.67 27.53
C LEU A 226 -8.59 -0.85 26.04
N LYS A 227 -8.46 -2.09 25.56
CA LYS A 227 -8.33 -2.38 24.11
C LYS A 227 -9.46 -1.73 23.32
N ASN A 228 -10.71 -1.93 23.74
CA ASN A 228 -11.86 -1.38 23.04
C ASN A 228 -11.81 0.16 22.98
N ARG A 229 -11.48 0.80 24.10
CA ARG A 229 -11.34 2.27 24.15
C ARG A 229 -10.20 2.81 23.27
N LEU A 230 -9.07 2.09 23.21
CA LEU A 230 -7.96 2.46 22.34
C LEU A 230 -8.33 2.27 20.87
N SER A 231 -9.01 1.17 20.54
CA SER A 231 -9.54 0.91 19.20
C SER A 231 -10.51 2.01 18.75
N ASP A 232 -11.47 2.40 19.60
CA ASP A 232 -12.39 3.51 19.31
C ASP A 232 -11.66 4.83 19.06
N LYS A 233 -10.64 5.14 19.89
CA LYS A 233 -9.84 6.34 19.75
C LYS A 233 -9.02 6.33 18.46
N HIS A 234 -8.37 5.21 18.14
CA HIS A 234 -7.62 5.06 16.89
C HIS A 234 -8.53 5.13 15.67
N TYR A 235 -9.74 4.56 15.75
CA TYR A 235 -10.74 4.66 14.71
C TYR A 235 -11.13 6.13 14.44
N GLU A 236 -11.46 6.90 15.49
CA GLU A 236 -11.81 8.32 15.32
C GLU A 236 -10.64 9.18 14.83
N MET A 237 -9.42 8.89 15.29
CA MET A 237 -8.20 9.54 14.78
C MET A 237 -7.99 9.21 13.30
N GLY A 238 -8.11 7.94 12.92
CA GLY A 238 -7.96 7.50 11.54
C GLY A 238 -9.05 8.08 10.63
N LYS A 239 -10.30 8.09 11.08
CA LYS A 239 -11.41 8.73 10.35
C LYS A 239 -11.15 10.21 10.09
N ARG A 240 -10.60 10.94 11.07
CA ARG A 240 -10.21 12.35 10.91
C ARG A 240 -9.06 12.49 9.91
N GLY A 241 -8.00 11.70 10.07
CA GLY A 241 -6.85 11.70 9.17
C GLY A 241 -7.28 11.44 7.73
N PHE A 242 -8.08 10.40 7.51
CA PHE A 242 -8.67 10.07 6.21
C PHE A 242 -9.36 11.28 5.56
N ARG A 243 -10.24 11.99 6.29
CA ARG A 243 -10.94 13.15 5.77
C ARG A 243 -9.98 14.29 5.41
N GLN A 244 -8.95 14.52 6.21
CA GLN A 244 -7.92 15.52 5.89
C GLN A 244 -7.16 15.20 4.59
N TYR A 245 -6.82 13.93 4.33
CA TYR A 245 -6.21 13.53 3.07
C TYR A 245 -7.15 13.75 1.87
N ILE A 246 -8.41 13.33 1.99
CA ILE A 246 -9.40 13.51 0.91
C ILE A 246 -9.62 15.00 0.61
N GLU A 247 -9.75 15.84 1.64
CA GLU A 247 -9.89 17.29 1.49
C GLU A 247 -8.65 17.91 0.82
N HIS A 248 -7.45 17.53 1.25
CA HIS A 248 -6.20 18.03 0.69
C HIS A 248 -6.01 17.62 -0.78
N ALA A 249 -6.21 16.34 -1.10
CA ALA A 249 -6.15 15.85 -2.48
C ALA A 249 -7.21 16.51 -3.37
N THR A 250 -8.40 16.78 -2.83
CA THR A 250 -9.47 17.50 -3.55
C THR A 250 -9.08 18.94 -3.85
N ALA A 251 -8.47 19.65 -2.91
CA ALA A 251 -7.97 21.00 -3.14
C ALA A 251 -6.88 21.04 -4.25
N ILE A 252 -5.95 20.07 -4.24
CA ILE A 252 -4.94 19.94 -5.30
C ILE A 252 -5.58 19.59 -6.65
N LYS A 253 -6.56 18.67 -6.67
CA LYS A 253 -7.35 18.34 -7.87
C LYS A 253 -8.01 19.59 -8.44
N ASP A 254 -8.60 20.43 -7.60
CA ASP A 254 -9.31 21.64 -8.03
C ASP A 254 -8.35 22.68 -8.61
N ALA A 255 -7.12 22.78 -8.07
CA ALA A 255 -6.05 23.56 -8.69
C ALA A 255 -5.67 23.01 -10.09
N GLY A 256 -5.58 21.69 -10.24
CA GLY A 256 -5.38 21.02 -11.53
C GLY A 256 -6.52 21.28 -12.53
N ASN A 257 -7.77 21.23 -12.07
CA ASN A 257 -8.95 21.57 -12.88
C ASN A 257 -8.90 23.04 -13.34
N ALA A 258 -8.49 23.95 -12.46
CA ALA A 258 -8.33 25.35 -12.79
C ALA A 258 -7.21 25.58 -13.83
N ALA A 259 -6.09 24.86 -13.73
CA ALA A 259 -5.02 24.90 -14.72
C ALA A 259 -5.48 24.35 -16.09
N TYR A 260 -6.18 23.21 -16.08
CA TYR A 260 -6.77 22.63 -17.29
C TYR A 260 -7.72 23.61 -17.98
N ALA A 261 -8.59 24.29 -17.22
CA ALA A 261 -9.51 25.30 -17.75
C ALA A 261 -8.82 26.53 -18.36
N ARG A 262 -7.57 26.82 -17.96
CA ARG A 262 -6.73 27.89 -18.54
C ARG A 262 -5.94 27.43 -19.77
N ASN A 263 -6.15 26.20 -20.26
CA ASN A 263 -5.32 25.56 -21.28
C ASN A 263 -3.84 25.46 -20.90
N ASP A 264 -3.56 25.20 -19.63
CA ASP A 264 -2.21 24.92 -19.12
C ASP A 264 -2.09 23.42 -18.74
N PRO A 265 -1.80 22.55 -19.73
CA PRO A 265 -1.75 21.11 -19.48
C PRO A 265 -0.57 20.71 -18.58
N ALA A 266 0.57 21.40 -18.66
CA ALA A 266 1.75 21.07 -17.87
C ALA A 266 1.49 21.24 -16.37
N GLU A 267 0.90 22.38 -15.98
CA GLU A 267 0.51 22.63 -14.60
C GLU A 267 -0.61 21.69 -14.15
N ALA A 268 -1.62 21.46 -15.01
CA ALA A 268 -2.72 20.54 -14.69
C ALA A 268 -2.21 19.13 -14.37
N ILE A 269 -1.33 18.58 -15.20
CA ILE A 269 -0.73 17.25 -15.00
C ILE A 269 0.07 17.21 -13.70
N THR A 270 0.86 18.25 -13.43
CA THR A 270 1.65 18.35 -12.19
C THR A 270 0.77 18.31 -10.95
N GLN A 271 -0.32 19.08 -10.95
CA GLN A 271 -1.27 19.08 -9.83
C GLN A 271 -1.99 17.73 -9.69
N TYR A 272 -2.48 17.14 -10.78
CA TYR A 272 -3.12 15.83 -10.71
C TYR A 272 -2.16 14.74 -10.20
N ALA A 273 -0.89 14.76 -10.62
CA ALA A 273 0.12 13.82 -10.14
C ALA A 273 0.36 13.97 -8.63
N ARG A 274 0.44 15.20 -8.12
CA ARG A 274 0.55 15.47 -6.68
C ARG A 274 -0.67 14.97 -5.89
N ALA A 275 -1.88 15.17 -6.43
CA ALA A 275 -3.10 14.68 -5.77
C ALA A 275 -3.15 13.14 -5.76
N ILE A 276 -2.70 12.47 -6.84
CA ILE A 276 -2.58 11.01 -6.89
C ILE A 276 -1.61 10.54 -5.81
N GLU A 277 -0.44 11.19 -5.70
CA GLU A 277 0.57 10.83 -4.71
C GLU A 277 0.03 10.87 -3.27
N VAL A 278 -0.74 11.91 -2.93
CA VAL A 278 -1.41 12.06 -1.62
C VAL A 278 -2.34 10.89 -1.35
N LEU A 279 -3.13 10.47 -2.34
CA LEU A 279 -4.11 9.39 -2.19
C LEU A 279 -3.48 8.00 -2.21
N GLU A 280 -2.41 7.80 -2.97
CA GLU A 280 -1.62 6.56 -2.91
C GLU A 280 -0.96 6.40 -1.54
N LYS A 281 -0.44 7.48 -0.94
CA LYS A 281 0.02 7.47 0.45
C LYS A 281 -1.12 7.09 1.41
N LEU A 282 -2.31 7.68 1.24
CA LEU A 282 -3.49 7.33 2.06
C LEU A 282 -3.84 5.83 1.97
N LEU A 283 -3.81 5.25 0.77
CA LEU A 283 -4.07 3.82 0.56
C LEU A 283 -3.01 2.93 1.23
N LEU A 284 -1.74 3.36 1.27
CA LEU A 284 -0.67 2.61 1.93
C LEU A 284 -0.79 2.63 3.45
N LYS A 285 -1.19 3.78 4.03
CA LYS A 285 -1.25 3.93 5.48
C LYS A 285 -2.35 3.09 6.15
N SER A 286 -3.28 2.52 5.38
CA SER A 286 -4.38 1.71 5.92
C SER A 286 -5.09 2.39 7.09
N ILE A 287 -5.25 3.73 7.03
CA ILE A 287 -5.85 4.57 8.08
C ILE A 287 -7.34 4.19 8.33
N SER A 288 -7.87 3.32 7.49
CA SER A 288 -9.20 2.78 7.52
C SER A 288 -9.17 1.27 7.27
N GLU A 289 -9.67 0.48 8.22
CA GLU A 289 -10.04 -0.91 7.94
C GLU A 289 -11.38 -1.03 7.18
N GLU A 290 -12.07 0.09 6.92
CA GLU A 290 -13.33 0.09 6.18
C GLU A 290 -13.11 0.09 4.67
N GLU A 291 -13.58 -0.97 4.01
CA GLU A 291 -13.59 -1.15 2.55
C GLU A 291 -14.21 0.04 1.79
N GLU A 292 -15.17 0.74 2.40
CA GLU A 292 -15.81 1.91 1.81
C GLU A 292 -14.85 3.09 1.60
N ARG A 293 -13.93 3.33 2.54
CA ARG A 293 -12.93 4.40 2.45
C ARG A 293 -11.86 4.11 1.40
N ASP A 294 -11.47 2.85 1.26
CA ASP A 294 -10.59 2.41 0.17
C ASP A 294 -11.25 2.60 -1.19
N ARG A 295 -12.53 2.24 -1.29
CA ARG A 295 -13.33 2.46 -2.51
C ARG A 295 -13.48 3.94 -2.83
N GLU A 296 -13.79 4.79 -1.85
CA GLU A 296 -13.86 6.26 -1.98
C GLU A 296 -12.53 6.82 -2.50
N THR A 297 -11.41 6.38 -1.92
CA THR A 297 -10.06 6.81 -2.31
C THR A 297 -9.71 6.39 -3.72
N ARG A 298 -9.93 5.11 -4.07
CA ARG A 298 -9.67 4.58 -5.42
C ARG A 298 -10.52 5.24 -6.50
N ALA A 299 -11.79 5.54 -6.20
CA ALA A 299 -12.66 6.29 -7.09
C ALA A 299 -12.09 7.70 -7.37
N LEU A 300 -11.58 8.39 -6.34
CA LEU A 300 -10.94 9.70 -6.53
C LEU A 300 -9.62 9.61 -7.31
N VAL A 301 -8.81 8.58 -7.07
CA VAL A 301 -7.60 8.28 -7.86
C VAL A 301 -7.95 8.04 -9.33
N ALA A 302 -9.02 7.29 -9.62
CA ALA A 302 -9.50 7.07 -10.99
C ALA A 302 -9.91 8.37 -11.69
N VAL A 303 -10.58 9.28 -10.97
CA VAL A 303 -10.92 10.62 -11.48
C VAL A 303 -9.67 11.40 -11.85
N LEU A 304 -8.65 11.40 -10.99
CA LEU A 304 -7.40 12.12 -11.22
C LEU A 304 -6.62 11.56 -12.41
N TRP A 305 -6.51 10.24 -12.52
CA TRP A 305 -5.88 9.60 -13.68
C TRP A 305 -6.60 9.95 -14.99
N ALA A 306 -7.94 9.92 -15.02
CA ALA A 306 -8.70 10.29 -16.21
C ALA A 306 -8.59 11.79 -16.55
N ASN A 307 -8.53 12.66 -15.56
CA ASN A 307 -8.30 14.10 -15.78
C ASN A 307 -6.88 14.37 -16.31
N SER A 308 -5.89 13.64 -15.79
CA SER A 308 -4.51 13.71 -16.26
C SER A 308 -4.36 13.18 -17.69
N SER A 309 -5.04 12.09 -18.04
CA SER A 309 -5.17 11.62 -19.43
C SER A 309 -5.76 12.70 -20.34
N ALA A 310 -6.83 13.38 -19.90
CA ALA A 310 -7.43 14.48 -20.65
C ALA A 310 -6.48 15.67 -20.85
N ALA A 311 -5.70 16.02 -19.82
CA ALA A 311 -4.70 17.09 -19.87
C ALA A 311 -3.55 16.76 -20.83
N LYS A 312 -3.09 15.51 -20.87
CA LYS A 312 -2.04 15.06 -21.81
C LYS A 312 -2.48 15.08 -23.28
N MET A 313 -3.78 14.98 -23.55
CA MET A 313 -4.36 15.16 -24.87
C MET A 313 -4.71 16.62 -25.20
N LEU A 314 -4.49 17.57 -24.30
CA LEU A 314 -4.87 18.96 -24.56
C LEU A 314 -3.85 19.61 -25.49
N GLU A 315 -4.33 20.14 -26.61
CA GLU A 315 -3.51 20.90 -27.56
C GLU A 315 -3.37 22.33 -27.06
N ALA A 316 -2.17 22.72 -26.65
CA ALA A 316 -1.86 24.05 -26.16
C ALA A 316 -0.55 24.58 -26.78
N PRO A 317 -0.41 25.90 -27.04
CA PRO A 317 0.81 26.46 -27.59
C PRO A 317 2.04 26.14 -26.73
N GLY A 318 3.07 25.56 -27.35
CA GLY A 318 4.33 25.21 -26.68
C GLY A 318 4.29 23.95 -25.82
N TYR A 319 3.17 23.21 -25.80
CA TYR A 319 3.06 21.91 -25.14
C TYR A 319 2.99 20.79 -26.17
N GLU A 320 3.90 19.82 -26.07
CA GLU A 320 3.88 18.62 -26.91
C GLU A 320 2.98 17.55 -26.28
N THR A 321 1.94 17.14 -27.00
CA THR A 321 1.02 16.10 -26.54
C THR A 321 1.70 14.74 -26.55
N ASN A 322 1.70 14.04 -25.41
CA ASN A 322 2.13 12.64 -25.33
C ASN A 322 0.90 11.72 -25.23
N LEU A 323 0.50 11.16 -26.38
CA LEU A 323 -0.71 10.35 -26.49
C LEU A 323 -0.58 8.95 -25.87
N GLU A 324 0.62 8.36 -25.87
CA GLU A 324 0.86 7.07 -25.21
C GLU A 324 0.76 7.19 -23.69
N ASP A 325 1.31 8.26 -23.11
CA ASP A 325 1.09 8.55 -21.69
C ASP A 325 -0.39 8.81 -21.39
N ALA A 326 -1.10 9.51 -22.27
CA ALA A 326 -2.53 9.76 -22.08
C ALA A 326 -3.33 8.46 -22.05
N LYS A 327 -3.00 7.51 -22.93
CA LYS A 327 -3.56 6.16 -22.95
C LYS A 327 -3.23 5.42 -21.65
N SER A 328 -1.97 5.40 -21.22
CA SER A 328 -1.55 4.76 -19.96
C SER A 328 -2.28 5.34 -18.75
N HIS A 329 -2.45 6.67 -18.68
CA HIS A 329 -3.22 7.30 -17.61
C HIS A 329 -4.70 6.91 -17.65
N ALA A 330 -5.30 6.73 -18.82
CA ALA A 330 -6.68 6.24 -18.92
C ALA A 330 -6.81 4.78 -18.47
N GLU A 331 -5.82 3.93 -18.75
CA GLU A 331 -5.75 2.54 -18.25
C GLU A 331 -5.58 2.50 -16.73
N ASN A 332 -4.77 3.38 -16.15
CA ASN A 332 -4.63 3.52 -14.69
C ASN A 332 -5.94 3.97 -14.02
N ALA A 333 -6.72 4.83 -14.68
CA ALA A 333 -8.05 5.21 -14.19
C ALA A 333 -8.98 4.00 -14.09
N ILE A 334 -9.03 3.17 -15.14
CA ILE A 334 -9.85 1.94 -15.18
C ILE A 334 -9.35 0.91 -14.16
N THR A 335 -8.03 0.80 -13.98
CA THR A 335 -7.43 -0.12 -13.00
C THR A 335 -7.77 0.30 -11.57
N SER A 336 -7.80 1.61 -11.31
CA SER A 336 -8.15 2.16 -9.99
C SER A 336 -9.63 1.97 -9.67
N ASP A 337 -10.51 2.25 -10.62
CA ASP A 337 -11.96 2.01 -10.51
C ASP A 337 -12.53 1.48 -11.84
N PRO A 338 -12.75 0.15 -11.97
CA PRO A 338 -13.36 -0.43 -13.16
C PRO A 338 -14.78 0.08 -13.44
N GLY A 339 -15.48 0.61 -12.44
CA GLY A 339 -16.80 1.23 -12.60
C GLY A 339 -16.75 2.65 -13.16
N TYR A 340 -15.57 3.24 -13.39
CA TYR A 340 -15.46 4.63 -13.78
C TYR A 340 -15.55 4.82 -15.31
N ALA A 341 -16.78 5.02 -15.81
CA ALA A 341 -17.09 5.16 -17.24
C ALA A 341 -16.20 6.18 -17.99
N LYS A 342 -15.86 7.32 -17.37
CA LYS A 342 -15.01 8.33 -18.01
C LYS A 342 -13.60 7.80 -18.33
N GLY A 343 -13.06 6.85 -17.56
CA GLY A 343 -11.78 6.20 -17.86
C GLY A 343 -11.81 5.52 -19.24
N TYR A 344 -12.86 4.76 -19.54
CA TYR A 344 -13.07 4.13 -20.84
C TYR A 344 -13.23 5.14 -21.98
N ILE A 345 -13.93 6.26 -21.74
CA ILE A 345 -14.04 7.35 -22.73
C ILE A 345 -12.68 7.98 -23.01
N ARG A 346 -11.87 8.25 -21.97
CA ARG A 346 -10.52 8.80 -22.14
C ARG A 346 -9.60 7.84 -22.89
N LEU A 347 -9.68 6.54 -22.58
CA LEU A 347 -8.92 5.51 -23.28
C LEU A 347 -9.32 5.46 -24.76
N SER A 348 -10.63 5.51 -25.04
CA SER A 348 -11.15 5.58 -26.40
C SER A 348 -10.60 6.79 -27.18
N HIS A 349 -10.64 7.98 -26.57
CA HIS A 349 -10.11 9.20 -27.20
C HIS A 349 -8.59 9.12 -27.45
N ALA A 350 -7.83 8.56 -26.52
CA ALA A 350 -6.38 8.41 -26.68
C ALA A 350 -6.06 7.49 -27.87
N HIS A 351 -6.75 6.35 -27.96
CA HIS A 351 -6.65 5.44 -29.11
C HIS A 351 -7.04 6.11 -30.43
N GLU A 352 -8.14 6.87 -30.45
CA GLU A 352 -8.59 7.59 -31.64
C GLU A 352 -7.53 8.57 -32.14
N ARG A 353 -6.92 9.35 -31.23
CA ARG A 353 -5.86 10.31 -31.57
C ARG A 353 -4.56 9.64 -32.03
N LEU A 354 -4.30 8.42 -31.57
CA LEU A 354 -3.22 7.57 -32.07
C LEU A 354 -3.53 6.93 -33.44
N GLY A 355 -4.71 7.19 -34.02
CA GLY A 355 -5.16 6.57 -35.27
C GLY A 355 -5.62 5.12 -35.11
N ASN A 356 -5.75 4.62 -33.88
CA ASN A 356 -6.19 3.26 -33.57
C ASN A 356 -7.70 3.22 -33.27
N LEU A 357 -8.52 3.30 -34.33
CA LEU A 357 -9.99 3.28 -34.20
C LEU A 357 -10.52 1.95 -33.63
N SER A 358 -9.85 0.84 -33.91
CA SER A 358 -10.20 -0.49 -33.38
C SER A 358 -10.10 -0.51 -31.84
N GLY A 359 -8.95 -0.09 -31.30
CA GLY A 359 -8.73 0.02 -29.86
C GLY A 359 -9.68 1.01 -29.16
N ALA A 360 -10.06 2.08 -29.86
CA ALA A 360 -11.03 3.04 -29.33
C ALA A 360 -12.41 2.41 -29.10
N LYS A 361 -12.91 1.65 -30.08
CA LYS A 361 -14.17 0.90 -29.96
C LYS A 361 -14.09 -0.18 -28.88
N ASP A 362 -12.97 -0.90 -28.82
CA ASP A 362 -12.76 -1.97 -27.82
C ASP A 362 -12.78 -1.44 -26.39
N ALA A 363 -12.21 -0.25 -26.13
CA ALA A 363 -12.26 0.38 -24.80
C ALA A 363 -13.71 0.60 -24.34
N LEU A 364 -14.58 1.13 -25.19
CA LEU A 364 -15.99 1.40 -24.85
C LEU A 364 -16.79 0.12 -24.66
N VAL A 365 -16.57 -0.88 -25.52
CA VAL A 365 -17.20 -2.20 -25.42
C VAL A 365 -16.79 -2.90 -24.13
N ARG A 366 -15.51 -2.83 -23.75
CA ARG A 366 -15.03 -3.35 -22.45
C ARG A 366 -15.78 -2.71 -21.28
N GLY A 367 -15.97 -1.39 -21.30
CA GLY A 367 -16.78 -0.70 -20.28
C GLY A 367 -18.23 -1.17 -20.27
N LEU A 368 -18.89 -1.21 -21.43
CA LEU A 368 -20.30 -1.63 -21.56
C LEU A 368 -20.55 -3.11 -21.22
N ARG A 369 -19.52 -3.96 -21.21
CA ARG A 369 -19.62 -5.36 -20.75
C ARG A 369 -19.61 -5.49 -19.24
N LEU A 370 -19.23 -4.46 -18.50
CA LEU A 370 -19.32 -4.47 -17.05
C LEU A 370 -20.75 -4.25 -16.59
N LYS A 371 -21.23 -5.08 -15.67
CA LYS A 371 -22.61 -4.99 -15.13
C LYS A 371 -22.96 -3.61 -14.58
N ALA A 372 -22.01 -2.92 -13.94
CA ALA A 372 -22.20 -1.57 -13.41
C ALA A 372 -22.34 -0.48 -14.51
N LEU A 373 -21.87 -0.77 -15.73
CA LEU A 373 -21.78 0.19 -16.84
C LEU A 373 -22.59 -0.21 -18.08
N GLU A 374 -23.19 -1.39 -18.10
CA GLU A 374 -23.95 -1.90 -19.25
C GLU A 374 -25.05 -0.94 -19.71
N ASN A 375 -25.64 -0.18 -18.77
CA ASN A 375 -26.70 0.80 -19.03
C ASN A 375 -26.18 2.25 -19.11
N HIS A 376 -24.87 2.47 -19.25
CA HIS A 376 -24.28 3.80 -19.32
C HIS A 376 -24.39 4.40 -20.73
N PHE A 377 -25.44 5.21 -20.96
CA PHE A 377 -25.72 5.83 -22.26
C PHE A 377 -24.56 6.64 -22.86
N GLY A 378 -23.75 7.32 -22.04
CA GLY A 378 -22.60 8.06 -22.56
C GLY A 378 -21.53 7.19 -23.23
N LEU A 379 -21.39 5.92 -22.82
CA LEU A 379 -20.46 4.98 -23.45
C LEU A 379 -21.06 4.45 -24.76
N ALA A 380 -22.35 4.08 -24.71
CA ALA A 380 -23.09 3.61 -25.88
C ALA A 380 -23.12 4.67 -26.99
N ASP A 381 -23.40 5.92 -26.64
CA ASP A 381 -23.45 7.05 -27.57
C ASP A 381 -22.08 7.29 -28.21
N HIS A 382 -21.00 7.21 -27.42
CA HIS A 382 -19.64 7.35 -27.95
C HIS A 382 -19.25 6.18 -28.86
N LEU A 383 -19.66 4.96 -28.53
CA LEU A 383 -19.41 3.79 -29.39
C LEU A 383 -20.14 3.92 -30.73
N ILE A 384 -21.42 4.31 -30.70
CA ILE A 384 -22.22 4.57 -31.90
C ILE A 384 -21.59 5.68 -32.74
N PHE A 385 -21.12 6.75 -32.10
CA PHE A 385 -20.42 7.84 -32.77
C PHE A 385 -19.18 7.33 -33.53
N LEU A 386 -18.36 6.47 -32.92
CA LEU A 386 -17.21 5.85 -33.61
C LEU A 386 -17.61 4.81 -34.67
N GLN A 387 -18.72 4.10 -34.50
CA GLN A 387 -19.24 3.12 -35.48
C GLN A 387 -19.85 3.78 -36.73
N THR A 388 -20.14 5.07 -36.67
CA THR A 388 -20.82 5.82 -37.73
C THR A 388 -19.93 6.91 -38.32
N ASP A 389 -18.61 6.79 -38.14
CA ASP A 389 -17.62 7.78 -38.56
C ASP A 389 -18.00 9.20 -38.13
N LYS A 390 -18.44 9.34 -36.87
CA LYS A 390 -18.83 10.60 -36.22
C LYS A 390 -20.11 11.24 -36.76
N LYS A 391 -20.89 10.53 -37.57
CA LYS A 391 -22.15 11.05 -38.14
C LYS A 391 -23.35 10.83 -37.21
N GLY A 392 -23.22 9.94 -36.23
CA GLY A 392 -24.34 9.49 -35.41
C GLY A 392 -25.22 8.49 -36.16
N LEU A 393 -26.33 8.10 -35.53
CA LEU A 393 -27.23 7.09 -36.13
C LEU A 393 -27.83 7.60 -37.45
N PRO A 394 -27.88 6.75 -38.50
CA PRO A 394 -28.49 7.10 -39.77
C PRO A 394 -29.97 7.51 -39.63
N GLN A 395 -30.40 8.55 -40.37
CA GLN A 395 -31.73 9.14 -40.19
C GLN A 395 -32.82 8.49 -41.06
N SER A 396 -32.43 7.75 -42.09
CA SER A 396 -33.36 7.00 -42.93
C SER A 396 -33.45 5.54 -42.49
N LYS A 397 -34.59 4.90 -42.80
CA LYS A 397 -34.84 3.48 -42.53
C LYS A 397 -33.75 2.60 -43.16
N ASP A 398 -33.54 2.77 -44.46
CA ASP A 398 -32.68 1.90 -45.26
C ASP A 398 -31.20 2.01 -44.84
N GLU A 399 -30.72 3.24 -44.56
CA GLU A 399 -29.35 3.44 -44.08
C GLU A 399 -29.15 2.86 -42.67
N PHE A 400 -30.16 2.93 -41.80
CA PHE A 400 -30.08 2.36 -40.45
C PHE A 400 -30.07 0.83 -40.47
N GLU A 401 -30.92 0.20 -41.29
CA GLU A 401 -30.91 -1.25 -41.49
C GLU A 401 -29.57 -1.73 -42.07
N LEU A 402 -29.04 -1.03 -43.08
CA LEU A 402 -27.75 -1.34 -43.68
C LEU A 402 -26.61 -1.19 -42.67
N TRP A 403 -26.57 -0.09 -41.90
CA TRP A 403 -25.58 0.11 -40.87
C TRP A 403 -25.64 -0.98 -39.79
N LEU A 404 -26.84 -1.32 -39.31
CA LEU A 404 -27.01 -2.32 -38.27
C LEU A 404 -26.58 -3.71 -38.76
N LYS A 405 -26.94 -4.07 -40.01
CA LYS A 405 -26.47 -5.29 -40.66
C LYS A 405 -24.94 -5.32 -40.76
N ASN A 406 -24.33 -4.21 -41.15
CA ASN A 406 -22.86 -4.12 -41.23
C ASN A 406 -22.21 -4.34 -39.87
N VAL A 407 -22.69 -3.67 -38.82
CA VAL A 407 -22.11 -3.74 -37.47
C VAL A 407 -22.32 -5.11 -36.82
N LEU A 408 -23.44 -5.78 -37.10
CA LEU A 408 -23.78 -7.05 -36.44
C LEU A 408 -23.41 -8.30 -37.26
N LEU A 409 -23.28 -8.21 -38.58
CA LEU A 409 -23.15 -9.38 -39.46
C LEU A 409 -22.02 -9.24 -40.49
N ASP A 410 -21.98 -8.15 -41.25
CA ASP A 410 -21.09 -8.10 -42.43
C ASP A 410 -19.63 -7.74 -42.08
N ASP A 411 -19.39 -6.86 -41.11
CA ASP A 411 -18.04 -6.58 -40.59
C ASP A 411 -17.71 -7.51 -39.43
N GLN A 412 -16.87 -8.53 -39.68
CA GLN A 412 -16.52 -9.56 -38.71
C GLN A 412 -15.95 -9.00 -37.40
N GLU A 413 -15.13 -7.95 -37.48
CA GLU A 413 -14.50 -7.35 -36.30
C GLU A 413 -15.55 -6.62 -35.45
N SER A 414 -16.46 -5.84 -36.07
CA SER A 414 -17.59 -5.24 -35.35
C SER A 414 -18.55 -6.29 -34.80
N ALA A 415 -18.91 -7.31 -35.59
CA ALA A 415 -19.83 -8.36 -35.17
C ALA A 415 -19.32 -9.10 -33.91
N GLU A 416 -18.02 -9.38 -33.85
CA GLU A 416 -17.38 -9.98 -32.67
C GLU A 416 -17.42 -9.06 -31.45
N ARG A 417 -17.14 -7.76 -31.62
CA ARG A 417 -17.26 -6.77 -30.53
C ARG A 417 -18.68 -6.66 -29.99
N MET A 418 -19.66 -6.71 -30.89
CA MET A 418 -21.07 -6.56 -30.54
C MET A 418 -21.69 -7.85 -30.01
N ARG A 419 -20.99 -8.99 -30.12
CA ARG A 419 -21.43 -10.25 -29.53
C ARG A 419 -21.66 -10.06 -28.03
N ASP A 420 -22.85 -10.44 -27.60
CA ASP A 420 -23.36 -10.36 -26.23
C ASP A 420 -23.46 -8.94 -25.65
N LEU A 421 -23.34 -7.89 -26.48
CA LEU A 421 -23.49 -6.51 -26.00
C LEU A 421 -24.97 -6.13 -25.87
N GLY A 422 -25.42 -5.99 -24.63
CA GLY A 422 -26.79 -5.60 -24.28
C GLY A 422 -26.96 -4.13 -23.88
N GLY A 423 -27.79 -3.91 -22.86
CA GLY A 423 -27.87 -2.65 -22.12
C GLY A 423 -28.21 -1.40 -22.95
N ALA A 424 -27.47 -0.30 -22.67
CA ALA A 424 -27.71 1.02 -23.25
C ALA A 424 -27.52 1.05 -24.77
N TRP A 425 -26.55 0.31 -25.31
CA TRP A 425 -26.30 0.28 -26.76
C TRP A 425 -27.49 -0.31 -27.52
N LYS A 426 -27.98 -1.50 -27.10
CA LYS A 426 -29.15 -2.13 -27.71
C LYS A 426 -30.40 -1.27 -27.52
N THR A 427 -30.52 -0.64 -26.35
CA THR A 427 -31.63 0.28 -26.05
C THR A 427 -31.65 1.48 -26.99
N ARG A 428 -30.49 2.11 -27.26
CA ARG A 428 -30.36 3.20 -28.24
C ARG A 428 -30.78 2.76 -29.63
N CYS A 429 -30.28 1.62 -30.10
CA CYS A 429 -30.62 1.08 -31.42
C CYS A 429 -32.13 0.85 -31.54
N ARG A 430 -32.77 0.25 -30.53
CA ARG A 430 -34.22 0.00 -30.51
C ARG A 430 -35.05 1.29 -30.50
N ILE A 431 -34.68 2.28 -29.69
CA ILE A 431 -35.39 3.57 -29.64
C ILE A 431 -35.29 4.28 -30.99
N HIS A 432 -34.10 4.30 -31.58
CA HIS A 432 -33.87 4.92 -32.89
C HIS A 432 -34.58 4.17 -34.01
N GLY A 433 -34.52 2.84 -34.02
CA GLY A 433 -35.22 1.99 -34.98
C GLY A 433 -36.72 2.30 -35.04
N LYS A 434 -37.38 2.42 -33.88
CA LYS A 434 -38.79 2.85 -33.82
C LYS A 434 -39.04 4.21 -34.46
N THR A 435 -38.10 5.14 -34.33
CA THR A 435 -38.21 6.50 -34.89
C THR A 435 -38.10 6.48 -36.42
N VAL A 436 -37.27 5.60 -36.99
CA VAL A 436 -37.07 5.47 -38.44
C VAL A 436 -37.91 4.35 -39.08
N GLY A 437 -38.77 3.66 -38.32
CA GLY A 437 -39.67 2.61 -38.85
C GLY A 437 -39.03 1.24 -39.05
N VAL A 438 -38.04 0.88 -38.22
CA VAL A 438 -37.39 -0.43 -38.13
C VAL A 438 -37.79 -1.11 -36.82
N ASP A 439 -38.25 -2.36 -36.90
CA ASP A 439 -38.57 -3.19 -35.73
C ASP A 439 -37.38 -4.12 -35.44
N LEU A 440 -36.82 -4.02 -34.22
CA LEU A 440 -35.56 -4.67 -33.79
C LEU A 440 -35.72 -5.66 -32.66
#